data_AF-A0A2U1AY54-F1
#
_entry.id   AF-A0A2U1AY54-F1
#
_cell.length_a   1.000
_cell.length_b   1.000
_cell.length_c   1.000
_cell.angle_alpha   90.00
_cell.angle_beta   90.00
_cell.angle_gamma   90.00
#
_symmetry.space_group_name_H-M   'P 1'
#
loop_
_entity.id
_entity.type
_entity.pdbx_description
1 polymer ?
#
loop_
_entity_poly.entity_id
_entity_poly.type
_entity_poly.pdbx_seq_one_letter_code
_entity_poly.pdbx_strand_id
1 'polypeptide(L)'
;MSKQLNNTKIAKAKPAEKAIRTVAKNEQKNPKKLEAEDFYKEALSLLVKSEAKFLVGGGLALDMYTGINRATKDLDIFCKVGECPRILKTFADSGYDTEMTDARWLAKAKKQDHLMDLIYNNPASLCPVDDRWFEYATEGELYGVKVKFMPPEELIWCKLYVQNRERYDGSDINHLILRCGPKLDWNRLWSYTEQHWQLVLAQFMSFHFVYPSDRDIIPRWLMDELLLRAKEQYDVETPKEKICRGPYIDQTQYGHDITVWDYKALTMRTI
;
A
#
# COMPACT_ATOMS: atom_id res chain seq x y z
N MET A 1 39.26 -16.10 47.58
CA MET A 1 37.84 -16.04 47.99
C MET A 1 36.97 -16.31 46.77
N SER A 2 36.42 -17.52 46.74
CA SER A 2 35.41 -17.99 45.78
C SER A 2 34.13 -17.16 45.94
N LYS A 3 33.60 -16.64 44.83
CA LYS A 3 32.16 -16.37 44.70
C LYS A 3 31.65 -17.00 43.42
N GLN A 4 30.83 -18.01 43.63
CA GLN A 4 30.03 -18.74 42.68
C GLN A 4 28.84 -17.92 42.15
N LEU A 5 28.45 -18.29 40.93
CA LEU A 5 27.09 -18.35 40.36
C LEU A 5 26.36 -17.03 40.07
N ASN A 6 26.11 -16.78 38.78
CA ASN A 6 24.76 -17.06 38.29
C ASN A 6 24.72 -17.39 36.79
N ASN A 7 24.11 -18.54 36.54
CA ASN A 7 23.99 -19.23 35.28
C ASN A 7 22.61 -18.87 34.70
N THR A 8 22.55 -17.85 33.83
CA THR A 8 21.27 -17.42 33.25
C THR A 8 20.93 -18.33 32.05
N LYS A 9 19.99 -19.25 32.28
CA LYS A 9 19.39 -20.10 31.25
C LYS A 9 18.79 -19.23 30.14
N ILE A 10 19.29 -19.40 28.92
CA ILE A 10 18.68 -18.87 27.70
C ILE A 10 17.39 -19.65 27.46
N ALA A 11 16.24 -19.01 27.71
CA ALA A 11 14.95 -19.56 27.34
C ALA A 11 14.79 -19.49 25.81
N LYS A 12 14.67 -20.66 25.17
CA LYS A 12 14.31 -20.75 23.75
C LYS A 12 12.90 -20.20 23.55
N ALA A 13 12.78 -19.16 22.72
CA ALA A 13 11.50 -18.62 22.28
C ALA A 13 10.71 -19.69 21.52
N LYS A 14 9.43 -19.85 21.86
CA LYS A 14 8.49 -20.71 21.13
C LYS A 14 8.10 -20.04 19.80
N PRO A 15 7.80 -20.81 18.73
CA PRO A 15 7.33 -20.25 17.47
C PRO A 15 5.96 -19.58 17.68
N ALA A 16 5.77 -18.41 17.08
CA ALA A 16 4.49 -17.71 17.08
C ALA A 16 3.45 -18.49 16.26
N GLU A 17 2.35 -18.88 16.89
CA GLU A 17 1.17 -19.40 16.20
C GLU A 17 0.58 -18.30 15.29
N LYS A 18 0.47 -18.59 13.99
CA LYS A 18 -0.28 -17.77 13.02
C LYS A 18 -1.76 -17.83 13.40
N ALA A 19 -2.27 -16.77 14.01
CA ALA A 19 -3.71 -16.60 14.21
C ALA A 19 -4.38 -16.32 12.85
N ILE A 20 -5.01 -17.34 12.27
CA ILE A 20 -5.94 -17.20 11.14
C ILE A 20 -7.17 -16.48 11.70
N ARG A 21 -7.39 -15.23 11.28
CA ARG A 21 -8.55 -14.46 11.71
C ARG A 21 -9.73 -14.80 10.79
N THR A 22 -10.56 -15.75 11.21
CA THR A 22 -11.85 -16.03 10.55
C THR A 22 -12.83 -14.93 10.94
N VAL A 23 -13.34 -14.18 9.96
CA VAL A 23 -14.40 -13.20 10.18
C VAL A 23 -15.73 -13.95 10.26
N ALA A 24 -16.28 -14.09 11.47
CA ALA A 24 -17.66 -14.54 11.64
C ALA A 24 -18.34 -13.75 12.77
N LYS A 25 -19.41 -13.01 12.42
CA LYS A 25 -20.65 -13.00 13.20
C LYS A 25 -21.82 -12.35 12.45
N ASN A 26 -22.98 -12.97 12.69
CA ASN A 26 -24.32 -12.67 12.20
C ASN A 26 -24.76 -11.21 12.40
N GLU A 27 -25.12 -10.56 11.31
CA GLU A 27 -26.05 -9.43 11.25
C GLU A 27 -26.97 -9.69 10.05
N GLN A 28 -28.25 -9.33 10.14
CA GLN A 28 -29.20 -9.41 9.01
C GLN A 28 -28.57 -8.72 7.79
N LYS A 29 -28.15 -9.51 6.80
CA LYS A 29 -27.33 -9.03 5.71
C LYS A 29 -28.18 -8.17 4.76
N ASN A 30 -27.82 -6.90 4.66
CA ASN A 30 -28.37 -5.95 3.69
C ASN A 30 -28.23 -6.53 2.26
N PRO A 31 -29.27 -6.54 1.40
CA PRO A 31 -29.22 -7.09 0.05
C PRO A 31 -28.05 -6.56 -0.80
N LYS A 32 -27.78 -5.24 -0.74
CA LYS A 32 -26.65 -4.63 -1.45
C LYS A 32 -25.28 -5.12 -0.96
N LYS A 33 -25.19 -5.54 0.31
CA LYS A 33 -23.98 -6.10 0.89
C LYS A 33 -23.77 -7.54 0.42
N LEU A 34 -24.84 -8.31 0.26
CA LEU A 34 -24.79 -9.67 -0.32
C LEU A 34 -24.36 -9.65 -1.78
N GLU A 35 -24.93 -8.75 -2.60
CA GLU A 35 -24.54 -8.59 -4.01
C GLU A 35 -23.05 -8.25 -4.16
N ALA A 36 -22.53 -7.35 -3.31
CA ALA A 36 -21.10 -7.04 -3.28
C ALA A 36 -20.24 -8.23 -2.82
N GLU A 37 -20.65 -8.97 -1.79
CA GLU A 37 -19.95 -10.17 -1.32
C GLU A 37 -19.88 -11.26 -2.40
N ASP A 38 -20.97 -11.48 -3.14
CA ASP A 38 -21.02 -12.43 -4.24
C ASP A 38 -20.14 -12.00 -5.41
N PHE A 39 -20.14 -10.69 -5.76
CA PHE A 39 -19.21 -10.12 -6.73
C PHE A 39 -17.75 -10.37 -6.33
N TYR A 40 -17.37 -10.03 -5.09
CA TYR A 40 -15.99 -10.20 -4.63
C TYR A 40 -15.57 -11.67 -4.66
N LYS A 41 -16.44 -12.57 -4.22
CA LYS A 41 -16.16 -14.01 -4.25
C LYS A 41 -16.00 -14.54 -5.68
N GLU A 42 -16.84 -14.12 -6.61
CA GLU A 42 -16.75 -14.48 -8.02
C GLU A 42 -15.43 -13.96 -8.62
N ALA A 43 -15.13 -12.66 -8.44
CA ALA A 43 -13.92 -12.04 -8.95
C ALA A 43 -12.64 -12.71 -8.39
N LEU A 44 -12.58 -12.98 -7.09
CA LEU A 44 -11.46 -13.70 -6.48
C LEU A 44 -11.32 -15.13 -7.04
N SER A 45 -12.43 -15.82 -7.29
CA SER A 45 -12.40 -17.16 -7.89
C SER A 45 -11.89 -17.12 -9.33
N LEU A 46 -12.26 -16.09 -10.11
CA LEU A 46 -11.75 -15.87 -11.47
C LEU A 46 -10.26 -15.52 -11.49
N LEU A 47 -9.78 -14.73 -10.52
CA LEU A 47 -8.34 -14.46 -10.37
C LEU A 47 -7.56 -15.75 -10.12
N VAL A 48 -8.04 -16.63 -9.23
CA VAL A 48 -7.41 -17.94 -9.01
C VAL A 48 -7.46 -18.79 -10.29
N LYS A 49 -8.60 -18.83 -10.99
CA LYS A 49 -8.75 -19.56 -12.26
C LYS A 49 -7.83 -19.04 -13.36
N SER A 50 -7.46 -17.76 -13.35
CA SER A 50 -6.53 -17.19 -14.33
C SER A 50 -5.09 -17.71 -14.19
N GLU A 51 -4.78 -18.38 -13.06
CA GLU A 51 -3.43 -18.82 -12.69
C GLU A 51 -2.39 -17.67 -12.62
N ALA A 52 -2.86 -16.43 -12.64
CA ALA A 52 -2.05 -15.23 -12.51
C ALA A 52 -1.54 -15.02 -11.09
N LYS A 53 -0.34 -14.46 -10.97
CA LYS A 53 0.14 -13.97 -9.67
C LYS A 53 -0.53 -12.63 -9.37
N PHE A 54 -1.29 -12.58 -8.29
CA PHE A 54 -1.96 -11.37 -7.83
C PHE A 54 -1.87 -11.22 -6.30
N LEU A 55 -2.07 -10.00 -5.83
CA LEU A 55 -2.14 -9.61 -4.43
C LEU A 55 -3.39 -8.78 -4.21
N VAL A 56 -4.03 -8.93 -3.05
CA VAL A 56 -5.11 -8.05 -2.61
C VAL A 56 -4.50 -6.86 -1.89
N GLY A 57 -4.87 -5.65 -2.31
CA GLY A 57 -4.35 -4.40 -1.76
C GLY A 57 -5.45 -3.48 -1.24
N GLY A 58 -5.14 -2.18 -1.26
CA GLY A 58 -6.10 -1.11 -0.99
C GLY A 58 -6.80 -1.21 0.36
N GLY A 59 -8.11 -0.93 0.37
CA GLY A 59 -8.93 -0.92 1.59
C GLY A 59 -9.04 -2.29 2.25
N LEU A 60 -9.06 -3.39 1.48
CA LEU A 60 -9.17 -4.75 2.00
C LEU A 60 -7.89 -5.21 2.71
N ALA A 61 -6.72 -4.88 2.15
CA ALA A 61 -5.45 -5.12 2.83
C ALA A 61 -5.33 -4.28 4.11
N LEU A 62 -5.75 -3.01 4.06
CA LEU A 62 -5.79 -2.16 5.25
C LEU A 62 -6.67 -2.74 6.35
N ASP A 63 -7.88 -3.22 6.01
CA ASP A 63 -8.79 -3.86 6.96
C ASP A 63 -8.14 -5.11 7.57
N MET A 64 -7.52 -5.97 6.75
CA MET A 64 -6.83 -7.16 7.26
C MET A 64 -5.77 -6.82 8.32
N TYR A 65 -4.96 -5.78 8.08
CA TYR A 65 -3.90 -5.38 9.00
C TYR A 65 -4.37 -4.59 10.23
N THR A 66 -5.43 -3.78 10.09
CA THR A 66 -5.83 -2.82 11.13
C THR A 66 -7.15 -3.18 11.82
N GLY A 67 -8.00 -3.95 11.15
CA GLY A 67 -9.40 -4.19 11.51
C GLY A 67 -10.32 -3.00 11.24
N ILE A 68 -9.84 -1.97 10.54
CA ILE A 68 -10.64 -0.82 10.16
C ILE A 68 -11.37 -1.16 8.86
N ASN A 69 -12.60 -1.63 9.01
CA ASN A 69 -13.47 -1.88 7.87
C ASN A 69 -14.03 -0.56 7.36
N ARG A 70 -13.69 -0.21 6.12
CA ARG A 70 -14.35 0.86 5.37
C ARG A 70 -15.09 0.19 4.21
N ALA A 71 -16.28 0.68 3.91
CA ALA A 71 -16.97 0.29 2.70
C ALA A 71 -16.07 0.64 1.50
N THR A 72 -15.45 -0.36 0.88
CA THR A 72 -14.73 -0.19 -0.37
C THR A 72 -15.71 -0.33 -1.52
N LYS A 73 -15.62 0.59 -2.48
CA LYS A 73 -16.39 0.53 -3.72
C LYS A 73 -15.76 -0.43 -4.72
N ASP A 74 -14.44 -0.60 -4.62
CA ASP A 74 -13.62 -1.28 -5.61
C ASP A 74 -12.81 -2.43 -4.98
N LEU A 75 -12.57 -3.47 -5.77
CA LEU A 75 -11.63 -4.55 -5.45
C LEU A 75 -10.24 -4.18 -6.00
N ASP A 76 -9.32 -3.77 -5.14
CA ASP A 76 -7.94 -3.41 -5.53
C ASP A 76 -7.05 -4.66 -5.62
N ILE A 77 -6.68 -5.03 -6.84
CA ILE A 77 -5.80 -6.17 -7.14
C ILE A 77 -4.49 -5.68 -7.71
N PHE A 78 -3.39 -6.14 -7.11
CA PHE A 78 -2.04 -5.83 -7.54
C PHE A 78 -1.40 -7.01 -8.26
N CYS A 79 -0.80 -6.77 -9.42
CA CYS A 79 -0.09 -7.81 -10.17
C CYS A 79 1.07 -7.20 -10.98
N LYS A 80 1.99 -8.03 -11.49
CA LYS A 80 2.97 -7.56 -12.47
C LYS A 80 2.25 -7.19 -13.76
N VAL A 81 2.70 -6.17 -14.49
CA VAL A 81 2.07 -5.75 -15.75
C VAL A 81 1.88 -6.88 -16.78
N GLY A 82 2.84 -7.83 -16.83
CA GLY A 82 2.76 -9.00 -17.71
C GLY A 82 1.62 -9.98 -17.37
N GLU A 83 1.05 -9.90 -16.17
CA GLU A 83 -0.08 -10.71 -15.73
C GLU A 83 -1.42 -10.14 -16.20
N CYS A 84 -1.48 -8.83 -16.49
CA CYS A 84 -2.73 -8.14 -16.81
C CYS A 84 -3.47 -8.74 -18.02
N PRO A 85 -2.83 -9.04 -19.18
CA PRO A 85 -3.56 -9.59 -20.32
C PRO A 85 -4.27 -10.91 -20.00
N ARG A 86 -3.63 -11.77 -19.20
CA ARG A 86 -4.19 -13.07 -18.77
C ARG A 86 -5.40 -12.90 -17.86
N ILE A 87 -5.30 -12.01 -16.89
CA ILE A 87 -6.41 -11.71 -15.97
C ILE A 87 -7.57 -11.09 -16.75
N LEU A 88 -7.33 -10.04 -17.53
CA LEU A 88 -8.37 -9.36 -18.31
C LEU A 88 -9.08 -10.32 -19.27
N LYS A 89 -8.33 -11.18 -19.98
CA LYS A 89 -8.94 -12.20 -20.84
C LYS A 89 -9.86 -13.14 -20.05
N THR A 90 -9.42 -13.62 -18.88
CA THR A 90 -10.21 -14.53 -18.03
C THR A 90 -11.52 -13.88 -17.57
N PHE A 91 -11.47 -12.60 -17.23
CA PHE A 91 -12.64 -11.80 -16.82
C PHE A 91 -13.58 -11.51 -17.99
N ALA A 92 -13.03 -11.12 -19.15
CA ALA A 92 -13.80 -10.90 -20.38
C ALA A 92 -14.54 -12.17 -20.83
N ASP A 93 -13.86 -13.32 -20.82
CA ASP A 93 -14.44 -14.64 -21.14
C ASP A 93 -15.55 -15.04 -20.14
N SER A 94 -15.59 -14.39 -18.96
CA SER A 94 -16.61 -14.61 -17.91
C SER A 94 -17.68 -13.52 -17.87
N GLY A 95 -17.74 -12.64 -18.88
CA GLY A 95 -18.79 -11.63 -19.05
C GLY A 95 -18.55 -10.30 -18.34
N TYR A 96 -17.31 -10.00 -17.92
CA TYR A 96 -16.96 -8.68 -17.40
C TYR A 96 -16.61 -7.73 -18.55
N ASP A 97 -16.94 -6.45 -18.37
CA ASP A 97 -16.41 -5.38 -19.22
C ASP A 97 -14.99 -5.05 -18.75
N THR A 98 -13.99 -5.32 -19.59
CA THR A 98 -12.58 -5.16 -19.25
C THR A 98 -11.94 -4.05 -20.07
N GLU A 99 -11.14 -3.22 -19.40
CA GLU A 99 -10.57 -2.01 -19.97
C GLU A 99 -9.12 -1.85 -19.54
N MET A 100 -8.20 -1.60 -20.48
CA MET A 100 -6.85 -1.13 -20.17
C MET A 100 -6.89 0.39 -20.06
N THR A 101 -7.31 0.90 -18.91
CA THR A 101 -7.54 2.35 -18.69
C THR A 101 -6.28 3.20 -18.86
N ASP A 102 -5.15 2.74 -18.31
CA ASP A 102 -3.84 3.38 -18.51
C ASP A 102 -2.77 2.30 -18.48
N ALA A 103 -2.19 2.00 -19.65
CA ALA A 103 -1.20 0.93 -19.85
C ALA A 103 0.08 1.06 -19.00
N ARG A 104 0.27 2.17 -18.28
CA ARG A 104 1.40 2.38 -17.37
C ARG A 104 1.14 1.90 -15.94
N TRP A 105 -0.12 1.84 -15.50
CA TRP A 105 -0.42 1.54 -14.11
C TRP A 105 -1.76 0.87 -13.81
N LEU A 106 -2.79 1.01 -14.66
CA LEU A 106 -4.17 0.61 -14.34
C LEU A 106 -4.90 -0.10 -15.48
N ALA A 107 -5.52 -1.22 -15.15
CA ALA A 107 -6.61 -1.82 -15.91
C ALA A 107 -7.83 -1.99 -14.99
N LYS A 108 -9.00 -2.23 -15.59
CA LYS A 108 -10.27 -2.37 -14.87
C LYS A 108 -11.05 -3.56 -15.40
N ALA A 109 -11.78 -4.23 -14.52
CA ALA A 109 -12.84 -5.18 -14.89
C ALA A 109 -14.11 -4.81 -14.14
N LYS A 110 -15.21 -4.64 -14.86
CA LYS A 110 -16.49 -4.15 -14.33
C LYS A 110 -17.59 -5.17 -14.59
N LYS A 111 -18.50 -5.30 -13.62
CA LYS A 111 -19.74 -6.07 -13.76
C LYS A 111 -20.82 -5.34 -12.98
N GLN A 112 -21.83 -4.82 -13.69
CA GLN A 112 -22.88 -3.96 -13.11
C GLN A 112 -22.26 -2.75 -12.39
N ASP A 113 -22.64 -2.50 -11.13
CA ASP A 113 -22.15 -1.38 -10.31
C ASP A 113 -20.83 -1.68 -9.58
N HIS A 114 -20.22 -2.84 -9.84
CA HIS A 114 -19.01 -3.29 -9.16
C HIS A 114 -17.79 -3.21 -10.07
N LEU A 115 -16.68 -2.74 -9.49
CA LEU A 115 -15.42 -2.50 -10.16
C LEU A 115 -14.27 -3.25 -9.46
N MET A 116 -13.41 -3.85 -10.26
CA MET A 116 -12.10 -4.35 -9.85
C MET A 116 -11.02 -3.55 -10.56
N ASP A 117 -10.11 -2.97 -9.79
CA ASP A 117 -8.94 -2.28 -10.30
C ASP A 117 -7.76 -3.26 -10.33
N LEU A 118 -7.12 -3.38 -11.49
CA LEU A 118 -5.88 -4.11 -11.70
C LEU A 118 -4.72 -3.13 -11.75
N ILE A 119 -3.96 -3.07 -10.67
CA ILE A 119 -2.92 -2.10 -10.41
C ILE A 119 -1.56 -2.78 -10.53
N TYR A 120 -0.69 -2.26 -11.38
CA TYR A 120 0.66 -2.80 -11.58
C TYR A 120 1.76 -1.75 -11.42
N ASN A 121 1.36 -0.50 -11.22
CA ASN A 121 2.20 0.60 -10.77
C ASN A 121 1.31 1.64 -10.05
N ASN A 122 1.91 2.68 -9.48
CA ASN A 122 1.13 3.87 -9.10
C ASN A 122 1.06 4.85 -10.28
N PRO A 123 0.17 5.86 -10.21
CA PRO A 123 0.13 6.94 -11.20
C PRO A 123 1.51 7.54 -11.51
N ALA A 124 2.31 7.85 -10.50
CA ALA A 124 3.63 8.45 -10.70
C ALA A 124 4.69 7.50 -11.31
N SER A 125 4.34 6.25 -11.64
CA SER A 125 5.26 5.18 -12.08
C SER A 125 6.38 4.84 -11.09
N LEU A 126 6.18 5.12 -9.81
CA LEU A 126 7.14 4.95 -8.71
C LEU A 126 6.99 3.62 -7.97
N CYS A 127 5.86 2.93 -8.08
CA CYS A 127 5.57 1.71 -7.30
C CYS A 127 5.31 0.49 -8.20
N PRO A 128 6.24 0.10 -9.09
CA PRO A 128 6.04 -1.06 -9.94
C PRO A 128 5.92 -2.33 -9.09
N VAL A 129 4.90 -3.14 -9.39
CA VAL A 129 4.75 -4.44 -8.73
C VAL A 129 5.80 -5.40 -9.29
N ASP A 130 6.69 -5.87 -8.42
CA ASP A 130 7.76 -6.81 -8.75
C ASP A 130 7.64 -8.12 -7.98
N ASP A 131 8.60 -9.04 -8.17
CA ASP A 131 8.57 -10.35 -7.52
C ASP A 131 8.72 -10.26 -5.98
N ARG A 132 9.38 -9.21 -5.46
CA ARG A 132 9.60 -9.01 -4.03
C ARG A 132 8.30 -8.81 -3.27
N TRP A 133 7.29 -8.20 -3.88
CA TRP A 133 5.96 -8.04 -3.28
C TRP A 133 5.33 -9.41 -2.95
N PHE A 134 5.57 -10.42 -3.79
CA PHE A 134 5.03 -11.77 -3.62
C PHE A 134 5.85 -12.61 -2.63
N GLU A 135 7.15 -12.33 -2.49
CA GLU A 135 8.03 -12.99 -1.52
C GLU A 135 7.60 -12.69 -0.08
N TYR A 136 7.20 -11.45 0.19
CA TYR A 136 6.79 -10.99 1.52
C TYR A 136 5.28 -10.95 1.74
N ALA A 137 4.49 -11.45 0.76
CA ALA A 137 3.05 -11.38 0.81
C ALA A 137 2.46 -12.11 2.02
N THR A 138 1.41 -11.55 2.61
CA THR A 138 0.70 -12.16 3.74
C THR A 138 -0.40 -13.07 3.23
N GLU A 139 -0.35 -14.35 3.57
CA GLU A 139 -1.45 -15.28 3.27
C GLU A 139 -2.69 -14.95 4.11
N GLY A 140 -3.87 -15.06 3.50
CA GLY A 140 -5.13 -14.93 4.22
C GLY A 140 -6.31 -15.48 3.41
N GLU A 141 -7.51 -15.13 3.86
CA GLU A 141 -8.76 -15.58 3.26
C GLU A 141 -9.73 -14.41 3.13
N LEU A 142 -10.35 -14.26 1.95
CA LEU A 142 -11.41 -13.29 1.70
C LEU A 142 -12.57 -14.01 1.04
N TYR A 143 -13.77 -13.84 1.62
CA TYR A 143 -15.01 -14.41 1.09
C TYR A 143 -14.93 -15.93 0.79
N GLY A 144 -14.16 -16.68 1.59
CA GLY A 144 -13.94 -18.12 1.42
C GLY A 144 -12.87 -18.50 0.40
N VAL A 145 -12.16 -17.51 -0.18
CA VAL A 145 -11.08 -17.72 -1.15
C VAL A 145 -9.73 -17.45 -0.48
N LYS A 146 -8.80 -18.39 -0.59
CA LYS A 146 -7.42 -18.19 -0.15
C LYS A 146 -6.74 -17.19 -1.06
N VAL A 147 -6.21 -16.12 -0.48
CA VAL A 147 -5.56 -15.02 -1.20
C VAL A 147 -4.24 -14.67 -0.56
N LYS A 148 -3.44 -13.91 -1.30
CA LYS A 148 -2.26 -13.22 -0.77
C LYS A 148 -2.57 -11.74 -0.70
N PHE A 149 -2.29 -11.11 0.43
CA PHE A 149 -2.35 -9.67 0.60
C PHE A 149 -0.99 -9.06 0.32
N MET A 150 -0.98 -7.86 -0.25
CA MET A 150 0.26 -7.10 -0.37
C MET A 150 0.84 -6.83 1.03
N PRO A 151 2.16 -6.84 1.21
CA PRO A 151 2.74 -6.64 2.52
C PRO A 151 2.53 -5.19 3.00
N PRO A 152 2.55 -4.95 4.32
CA PRO A 152 2.22 -3.64 4.87
C PRO A 152 3.24 -2.55 4.49
N GLU A 153 4.51 -2.89 4.25
CA GLU A 153 5.54 -1.96 3.80
C GLU A 153 5.21 -1.38 2.42
N GLU A 154 4.86 -2.24 1.45
CA GLU A 154 4.46 -1.86 0.10
C GLU A 154 3.12 -1.09 0.14
N LEU A 155 2.22 -1.45 1.06
CA LEU A 155 0.95 -0.74 1.23
C LEU A 155 1.19 0.70 1.74
N ILE A 156 2.08 0.87 2.72
CA ILE A 156 2.52 2.20 3.18
C ILE A 156 3.18 2.97 2.03
N TRP A 157 4.08 2.32 1.28
CA TRP A 157 4.79 2.93 0.17
C TRP A 157 3.84 3.47 -0.91
N CYS A 158 2.87 2.67 -1.35
CA CYS A 158 1.86 3.14 -2.32
C CYS A 158 1.02 4.29 -1.77
N LYS A 159 0.57 4.18 -0.51
CA LYS A 159 -0.29 5.19 0.14
C LYS A 159 0.43 6.52 0.38
N LEU A 160 1.75 6.51 0.51
CA LEU A 160 2.56 7.72 0.71
C LEU A 160 2.36 8.76 -0.40
N TYR A 161 2.08 8.30 -1.63
CA TYR A 161 1.86 9.14 -2.79
C TYR A 161 0.39 9.53 -3.02
N VAL A 162 -0.54 9.09 -2.18
CA VAL A 162 -1.97 9.43 -2.31
C VAL A 162 -2.27 10.63 -1.42
N GLN A 163 -2.09 11.83 -1.97
CA GLN A 163 -2.33 13.10 -1.27
C GLN A 163 -3.15 14.10 -2.09
N ASN A 164 -4.08 13.58 -2.88
CA ASN A 164 -5.00 14.39 -3.65
C ASN A 164 -5.98 15.16 -2.76
N ARG A 165 -6.52 16.27 -3.26
CA ARG A 165 -7.53 17.07 -2.55
C ARG A 165 -8.70 16.23 -2.01
N GLU A 166 -9.22 15.36 -2.87
CA GLU A 166 -10.40 14.53 -2.58
C GLU A 166 -10.03 13.19 -1.93
N ARG A 167 -8.74 12.86 -1.84
CA ARG A 167 -8.25 11.59 -1.28
C ARG A 167 -6.83 11.73 -0.73
N TYR A 168 -6.73 11.61 0.59
CA TYR A 168 -5.46 11.59 1.32
C TYR A 168 -5.38 10.34 2.21
N ASP A 169 -4.40 9.48 1.95
CA ASP A 169 -4.26 8.19 2.65
C ASP A 169 -3.32 8.28 3.89
N GLY A 170 -2.90 9.47 4.33
CA GLY A 170 -1.96 9.61 5.46
C GLY A 170 -2.50 9.07 6.79
N SER A 171 -3.82 9.06 7.00
CA SER A 171 -4.41 8.39 8.17
C SER A 171 -4.26 6.87 8.12
N ASP A 172 -4.35 6.28 6.92
CA ASP A 172 -4.18 4.84 6.73
C ASP A 172 -2.75 4.42 7.01
N ILE A 173 -1.77 5.24 6.60
CA ILE A 173 -0.36 5.02 6.91
C ILE A 173 -0.14 5.04 8.43
N ASN A 174 -0.72 6.01 9.13
CA ASN A 174 -0.64 6.09 10.58
C ASN A 174 -1.22 4.84 11.27
N HIS A 175 -2.37 4.35 10.81
CA HIS A 175 -2.95 3.10 11.33
C HIS A 175 -2.08 1.88 11.05
N LEU A 176 -1.47 1.80 9.86
CA LEU A 176 -0.55 0.71 9.51
C LEU A 176 0.71 0.75 10.37
N ILE A 177 1.31 1.92 10.59
CA ILE A 177 2.46 2.06 11.48
C ILE A 177 2.08 1.63 12.90
N LEU A 178 0.94 2.09 13.43
CA LEU A 178 0.50 1.74 14.78
C LEU A 178 0.29 0.23 14.95
N ARG A 179 -0.30 -0.44 13.94
CA ARG A 179 -0.72 -1.85 14.05
C ARG A 179 0.33 -2.85 13.57
N CYS A 180 1.16 -2.46 12.63
CA CYS A 180 2.16 -3.34 12.01
C CYS A 180 3.58 -2.96 12.39
N GLY A 181 3.84 -1.76 12.90
CA GLY A 181 5.18 -1.21 13.14
C GLY A 181 6.20 -2.13 13.82
N PRO A 182 5.84 -2.85 14.91
CA PRO A 182 6.74 -3.81 15.54
C PRO A 182 7.18 -4.99 14.66
N LYS A 183 6.47 -5.24 13.55
CA LYS A 183 6.73 -6.32 12.60
C LYS A 183 7.19 -5.82 11.22
N LEU A 184 7.20 -4.51 11.00
CA LEU A 184 7.65 -3.94 9.74
C LEU A 184 9.16 -4.16 9.57
N ASP A 185 9.56 -4.52 8.35
CA ASP A 185 10.93 -4.36 7.90
C ASP A 185 11.15 -2.90 7.49
N TRP A 186 11.62 -2.12 8.46
CA TRP A 186 11.91 -0.70 8.28
C TRP A 186 13.01 -0.42 7.25
N ASN A 187 13.97 -1.34 7.07
CA ASN A 187 14.99 -1.19 6.04
C ASN A 187 14.40 -1.37 4.65
N ARG A 188 13.45 -2.31 4.49
CA ARG A 188 12.72 -2.47 3.24
C ARG A 188 11.86 -1.25 2.91
N LEU A 189 11.07 -0.77 3.87
CA LEU A 189 10.28 0.45 3.67
C LEU A 189 11.17 1.64 3.31
N TRP A 190 12.31 1.80 4.00
CA TRP A 190 13.28 2.84 3.69
C TRP A 190 13.86 2.69 2.27
N SER A 191 14.22 1.48 1.84
CA SER A 191 14.76 1.23 0.50
C SER A 191 13.83 1.68 -0.64
N TYR A 192 12.51 1.72 -0.40
CA TYR A 192 11.52 2.20 -1.36
C TYR A 192 11.26 3.70 -1.31
N THR A 193 11.55 4.35 -0.18
CA THR A 193 11.10 5.71 0.13
C THR A 193 12.22 6.71 0.30
N GLU A 194 13.48 6.26 0.35
CA GLU A 194 14.69 7.07 0.56
C GLU A 194 14.82 8.23 -0.44
N GLN A 195 14.47 8.02 -1.70
CA GLN A 195 14.47 9.05 -2.74
C GLN A 195 13.53 10.23 -2.41
N HIS A 196 12.41 9.95 -1.74
CA HIS A 196 11.37 10.92 -1.36
C HIS A 196 11.23 11.01 0.16
N TRP A 197 12.37 10.99 0.85
CA TRP A 197 12.46 11.03 2.32
C TRP A 197 11.70 12.19 2.95
N GLN A 198 11.51 13.32 2.25
CA GLN A 198 10.72 14.46 2.76
C GLN A 198 9.27 14.06 3.06
N LEU A 199 8.67 13.21 2.21
CA LEU A 199 7.31 12.71 2.42
C LEU A 199 7.25 11.76 3.63
N VAL A 200 8.29 10.93 3.81
CA VAL A 200 8.41 10.03 4.96
C VAL A 200 8.52 10.83 6.26
N LEU A 201 9.39 11.84 6.30
CA LEU A 201 9.53 12.71 7.45
C LEU A 201 8.23 13.42 7.78
N ALA A 202 7.54 14.00 6.80
CA ALA A 202 6.24 14.66 7.00
C ALA A 202 5.21 13.68 7.58
N GLN A 203 5.14 12.47 7.04
CA GLN A 203 4.24 11.43 7.54
C GLN A 203 4.59 10.97 8.96
N PHE A 204 5.88 10.85 9.29
CA PHE A 204 6.33 10.46 10.63
C PHE A 204 6.08 11.55 11.67
N MET A 205 6.23 12.82 11.29
CA MET A 205 5.80 13.95 12.13
C MET A 205 4.29 13.92 12.35
N SER A 206 3.50 13.60 11.32
CA SER A 206 2.05 13.38 11.47
C SER A 206 1.76 12.22 12.43
N PHE A 207 2.47 11.10 12.31
CA PHE A 207 2.32 9.95 13.21
C PHE A 207 2.62 10.33 14.67
N HIS A 208 3.73 11.02 14.94
CA HIS A 208 4.09 11.47 16.30
C HIS A 208 3.09 12.47 16.88
N PHE A 209 2.48 13.32 16.03
CA PHE A 209 1.40 14.20 16.45
C PHE A 209 0.14 13.42 16.83
N VAL A 210 -0.25 12.43 16.02
CA VAL A 210 -1.47 11.63 16.24
C VAL A 210 -1.32 10.63 17.39
N TYR A 211 -0.14 10.01 17.55
CA TYR A 211 0.15 8.97 18.54
C TYR A 211 1.44 9.29 19.35
N PRO A 212 1.43 10.34 20.19
CA PRO A 212 2.62 10.76 20.93
C PRO A 212 3.14 9.68 21.90
N SER A 213 2.26 8.85 22.45
CA SER A 213 2.60 7.74 23.35
C SER A 213 3.25 6.54 22.64
N ASP A 214 3.00 6.40 21.33
CA ASP A 214 3.47 5.27 20.51
C ASP A 214 4.63 5.66 19.59
N ARG A 215 5.23 6.84 19.82
CA ARG A 215 6.27 7.42 18.96
C ARG A 215 7.46 6.50 18.70
N ASP A 216 7.77 5.63 19.65
CA ASP A 216 8.93 4.73 19.63
C ASP A 216 8.70 3.49 18.74
N ILE A 217 7.49 3.34 18.16
CA ILE A 217 7.24 2.38 17.09
C ILE A 217 8.12 2.66 15.87
N ILE A 218 8.32 3.94 15.55
CA ILE A 218 9.23 4.34 14.48
C ILE A 218 10.67 4.23 15.00
N PRO A 219 11.57 3.49 14.32
CA PRO A 219 12.92 3.31 14.79
C PRO A 219 13.69 4.62 14.90
N ARG A 220 14.40 4.79 16.03
CA ARG A 220 15.20 5.98 16.30
C ARG A 220 16.22 6.28 15.19
N TRP A 221 16.90 5.25 14.67
CA TRP A 221 17.89 5.42 13.62
C TRP A 221 17.30 6.04 12.34
N LEU A 222 16.05 5.70 12.00
CA LEU A 222 15.40 6.20 10.80
C LEU A 222 14.92 7.64 10.99
N MET A 223 14.38 7.96 12.17
CA MET A 223 14.07 9.35 12.52
C MET A 223 15.33 10.23 12.50
N ASP A 224 16.45 9.73 13.04
CA ASP A 224 17.72 10.46 13.05
C ASP A 224 18.25 10.71 11.65
N GLU A 225 18.21 9.71 10.78
CA GLU A 225 18.58 9.85 9.37
C GLU A 225 17.74 10.91 8.66
N LEU A 226 16.41 10.88 8.85
CA LEU A 226 15.50 11.84 8.23
C LEU A 226 15.73 13.27 8.73
N LEU A 227 15.94 13.46 10.05
CA LEU A 227 16.20 14.76 10.63
C LEU A 227 17.59 15.29 10.24
N LEU A 228 18.58 14.42 10.12
CA LEU A 228 19.91 14.77 9.64
C LEU A 228 19.83 15.31 8.21
N ARG A 229 19.18 14.59 7.29
CA ARG A 229 18.96 15.04 5.91
C ARG A 229 18.18 16.37 5.87
N ALA A 230 17.16 16.51 6.70
CA ALA A 230 16.38 17.74 6.79
C ALA A 230 17.19 18.95 7.25
N LYS A 231 18.21 18.72 8.08
CA LYS A 231 19.14 19.76 8.51
C LYS A 231 20.18 20.06 7.42
N GLU A 232 20.84 19.03 6.90
CA GLU A 232 21.95 19.16 5.95
C GLU A 232 21.51 19.66 4.57
N GLN A 233 20.23 19.54 4.19
CA GLN A 233 19.73 20.07 2.91
C GLN A 233 19.93 21.58 2.75
N TYR A 234 20.13 22.33 3.83
CA TYR A 234 20.39 23.77 3.81
C TYR A 234 21.88 24.10 3.63
N ASP A 235 22.77 23.12 3.81
CA ASP A 235 24.22 23.27 3.68
C ASP A 235 24.70 22.99 2.25
N VAL A 236 23.78 22.65 1.33
CA VAL A 236 24.04 22.41 -0.09
C VAL A 236 23.38 23.46 -0.98
N GLU A 237 23.92 23.68 -2.18
CA GLU A 237 23.29 24.58 -3.15
C GLU A 237 21.91 24.08 -3.58
N THR A 238 20.98 25.02 -3.78
CA THR A 238 19.67 24.71 -4.35
C THR A 238 19.80 24.14 -5.76
N PRO A 239 18.90 23.23 -6.18
CA PRO A 239 18.88 22.74 -7.56
C PRO A 239 18.83 23.88 -8.59
N LYS A 240 19.67 23.79 -9.63
CA LYS A 240 19.70 24.78 -10.73
C LYS A 240 18.48 24.70 -11.63
N GLU A 241 17.94 23.48 -11.76
CA GLU A 241 16.74 23.22 -12.53
C GLU A 241 15.49 23.57 -11.73
N LYS A 242 14.59 24.32 -12.35
CA LYS A 242 13.31 24.70 -11.77
C LYS A 242 12.35 23.51 -11.86
N ILE A 243 12.33 22.67 -10.83
CA ILE A 243 11.53 21.42 -10.81
C ILE A 243 10.35 21.48 -9.84
N CYS A 244 9.24 20.84 -10.18
CA CYS A 244 8.11 20.60 -9.29
C CYS A 244 7.85 19.10 -9.17
N ARG A 245 7.87 18.59 -7.93
CA ARG A 245 7.57 17.17 -7.62
C ARG A 245 6.12 16.94 -7.19
N GLY A 246 5.32 18.00 -7.11
CA GLY A 246 3.90 17.94 -6.76
C GLY A 246 3.10 16.93 -7.60
N PRO A 247 3.33 16.79 -8.92
CA PRO A 247 2.66 15.78 -9.74
C PRO A 247 2.85 14.31 -9.31
N TYR A 248 3.82 14.01 -8.44
CA TYR A 248 3.92 12.68 -7.83
C TYR A 248 2.84 12.37 -6.81
N ILE A 249 2.26 13.40 -6.18
CA ILE A 249 1.24 13.26 -5.13
C ILE A 249 -0.14 13.81 -5.54
N ASP A 250 -0.19 14.79 -6.44
CA ASP A 250 -1.44 15.28 -7.07
C ASP A 250 -1.17 15.96 -8.42
N GLN A 251 -1.64 15.37 -9.52
CA GLN A 251 -1.43 15.95 -10.86
C GLN A 251 -2.38 17.10 -11.20
N THR A 252 -3.54 17.17 -10.52
CA THR A 252 -4.54 18.21 -10.80
C THR A 252 -4.20 19.48 -10.05
N GLN A 253 -3.87 19.37 -8.75
CA GLN A 253 -3.57 20.55 -7.93
C GLN A 253 -2.26 21.23 -8.34
N TYR A 254 -1.25 20.45 -8.74
CA TYR A 254 0.04 20.99 -9.19
C TYR A 254 0.13 21.20 -10.71
N GLY A 255 -1.00 21.13 -11.43
CA GLY A 255 -1.01 21.32 -12.88
C GLY A 255 -0.65 22.76 -13.30
N HIS A 256 -0.99 23.75 -12.47
CA HIS A 256 -0.67 25.16 -12.71
C HIS A 256 0.84 25.42 -12.62
N ASP A 257 1.52 24.76 -11.67
CA ASP A 257 2.96 24.85 -11.47
C ASP A 257 3.72 24.49 -12.75
N ILE A 258 3.23 23.48 -13.47
CA ILE A 258 3.86 23.00 -14.71
C ILE A 258 3.46 23.88 -15.90
N THR A 259 2.15 24.09 -16.08
CA THR A 259 1.61 24.73 -17.30
C THR A 259 1.74 26.25 -17.33
N VAL A 260 1.80 26.90 -16.18
CA VAL A 260 1.82 28.37 -16.07
C VAL A 260 3.10 28.87 -15.43
N TRP A 261 3.60 28.20 -14.38
CA TRP A 261 4.84 28.60 -13.71
C TRP A 261 6.09 27.96 -14.31
N ASP A 262 5.96 27.14 -15.36
CA ASP A 262 7.07 26.54 -16.12
C ASP A 262 8.06 25.74 -15.24
N TYR A 263 7.53 25.02 -14.25
CA TYR A 263 8.31 24.04 -13.52
C TYR A 263 8.42 22.75 -14.33
N LYS A 264 9.63 22.19 -14.41
CA LYS A 264 9.87 20.87 -14.99
C LYS A 264 9.34 19.78 -14.04
N ALA A 265 8.64 18.79 -14.58
CA ALA A 265 8.15 17.65 -13.80
C ALA A 265 8.09 16.37 -14.63
N LEU A 266 8.05 15.24 -13.92
CA LEU A 266 7.62 13.96 -14.46
C LEU A 266 6.11 13.82 -14.18
N THR A 267 5.31 13.80 -15.23
CA THR A 267 3.85 13.75 -15.16
C THR A 267 3.32 12.57 -15.96
N MET A 268 2.18 12.01 -15.55
CA MET A 268 1.49 11.02 -16.39
C MET A 268 0.78 11.63 -17.60
N ARG A 269 0.49 12.92 -17.54
CA ARG A 269 -0.13 13.62 -18.66
C ARG A 269 0.94 14.49 -19.25
N THR A 270 1.14 14.42 -20.57
CA THR A 270 1.81 15.52 -21.25
C THR A 270 0.91 16.73 -21.04
N ILE A 271 1.44 17.74 -20.36
CA ILE A 271 0.75 19.00 -20.08
C ILE A 271 1.35 20.09 -20.96
#